data_AF-A0AAI8ZKK7-F1
#
_entry.id   AF-A0AAI8ZKK7-F1
#
_cell.length_a   1.000
_cell.length_b   1.000
_cell.length_c   1.000
_cell.angle_alpha   90.00
_cell.angle_beta   90.00
_cell.angle_gamma   90.00
#
_symmetry.space_group_name_H-M   'P 1'
#
loop_
_entity.id
_entity.type
_entity.pdbx_description
1 polymer ?
#
loop_
_entity_poly.entity_id
_entity_poly.type
_entity_poly.pdbx_seq_one_letter_code
_entity_poly.pdbx_strand_id
1 'polypeptide(L)'
;MTQITADFGISAPVSFVDVHVERDNLLFIDPSAIRAAESAGSRYGRQASAELITFFDFILAKLRSPHAADHAVGEESLQHFHEIGNTRLGMSAAGTDGHGAAEKLGTVIWAELFSNPLCQQAVAVLKFVEDIPVFVDDIDKDITSDITARIVFDTLVNFTQDMMRAHPELEAKRPVAKLRTDRWDTSRAAWVSTEVDLPEADGKPLLLVPKDFVNFKIEMSFGQYLQVPLLSEIQSEDKIVVKRGKENVVRPRYSKKQLKTISKYARGRKTNTVETERIFRDRGVDVLGAYRSSKQIAFLPLTEQQLSHYLSRRPKRQGF
;
A
#
# COMPACT_ATOMS: atom_id res chain seq x y z
N MET A 1 -6.31 26.79 6.07
CA MET A 1 -5.97 25.38 6.35
C MET A 1 -6.79 24.91 7.53
N THR A 2 -8.03 24.60 7.24
CA THR A 2 -9.00 24.12 8.21
C THR A 2 -8.93 22.59 8.27
N GLN A 3 -8.93 22.00 9.47
CA GLN A 3 -9.09 20.55 9.66
C GLN A 3 -10.58 20.17 9.59
N ILE A 4 -10.91 18.91 9.36
CA ILE A 4 -12.30 18.44 9.30
C ILE A 4 -13.07 18.85 10.56
N THR A 5 -12.53 18.55 11.74
CA THR A 5 -13.21 18.85 13.00
C THR A 5 -13.55 20.34 13.13
N ALA A 6 -12.62 21.22 12.74
CA ALA A 6 -12.83 22.66 12.73
C ALA A 6 -13.84 23.12 11.64
N ASP A 7 -13.79 22.55 10.44
CA ASP A 7 -14.69 22.91 9.32
C ASP A 7 -16.15 22.57 9.67
N PHE A 8 -16.37 21.37 10.22
CA PHE A 8 -17.70 20.89 10.60
C PHE A 8 -18.13 21.32 12.01
N GLY A 9 -17.21 21.77 12.86
CA GLY A 9 -17.52 22.18 14.24
C GLY A 9 -17.66 21.01 15.22
N ILE A 10 -16.99 19.89 14.95
CA ILE A 10 -16.98 18.70 15.79
C ILE A 10 -16.06 18.94 16.99
N SER A 11 -16.61 18.86 18.20
CA SER A 11 -15.84 19.00 19.45
C SER A 11 -15.53 17.67 20.13
N ALA A 12 -16.27 16.61 19.77
CA ALA A 12 -16.06 15.26 20.29
C ALA A 12 -14.80 14.61 19.69
N PRO A 13 -14.18 13.64 20.40
CA PRO A 13 -13.11 12.83 19.83
C PRO A 13 -13.56 12.09 18.57
N VAL A 14 -12.69 12.05 17.55
CA VAL A 14 -12.96 11.40 16.27
C VAL A 14 -12.03 10.21 16.04
N SER A 15 -12.55 9.17 15.37
CA SER A 15 -11.78 7.96 15.02
C SER A 15 -11.17 7.99 13.60
N PHE A 16 -11.47 9.05 12.84
CA PHE A 16 -10.87 9.31 11.54
C PHE A 16 -9.67 10.25 11.63
N VAL A 17 -8.83 10.25 10.60
CA VAL A 17 -7.71 11.19 10.48
C VAL A 17 -8.25 12.59 10.21
N ASP A 18 -7.95 13.53 11.10
CA ASP A 18 -8.43 14.92 11.02
C ASP A 18 -7.60 15.75 10.04
N VAL A 19 -7.72 15.39 8.76
CA VAL A 19 -6.98 16.00 7.64
C VAL A 19 -7.34 17.46 7.41
N HIS A 20 -6.43 18.22 6.80
CA HIS A 20 -6.77 19.53 6.27
C HIS A 20 -7.63 19.41 5.00
N VAL A 21 -8.77 20.10 4.95
CA VAL A 21 -9.77 19.94 3.88
C VAL A 21 -9.42 20.68 2.58
N GLU A 22 -8.36 21.48 2.54
CA GLU A 22 -7.98 22.32 1.39
C GLU A 22 -6.78 21.73 0.60
N ARG A 23 -6.15 20.65 1.08
CA ARG A 23 -4.88 20.15 0.57
C ARG A 23 -4.66 18.68 0.89
N ASP A 24 -3.65 18.08 0.27
CA ASP A 24 -3.19 16.77 0.69
C ASP A 24 -2.33 16.85 1.95
N ASN A 25 -2.39 15.75 2.69
CA ASN A 25 -1.74 15.53 3.96
C ASN A 25 -0.74 14.38 3.77
N LEU A 26 0.51 14.57 4.24
CA LEU A 26 1.65 13.67 4.02
C LEU A 26 1.56 12.36 4.83
N LEU A 27 0.43 11.68 4.67
CA LEU A 27 0.01 10.42 5.24
C LEU A 27 -0.51 9.57 4.08
N PHE A 28 -0.40 8.26 4.22
CA PHE A 28 -0.65 7.28 3.18
C PHE A 28 -1.44 6.13 3.80
N ILE A 29 -2.41 5.59 3.07
CA ILE A 29 -3.09 4.35 3.44
C ILE A 29 -2.10 3.21 3.19
N ASP A 30 -1.77 2.45 4.23
CA ASP A 30 -0.79 1.34 4.15
C ASP A 30 -1.53 0.01 4.34
N PRO A 31 -1.46 -0.94 3.38
CA PRO A 31 -2.03 -2.28 3.57
C PRO A 31 -1.52 -2.97 4.86
N SER A 32 -0.29 -2.67 5.28
CA SER A 32 0.29 -3.21 6.52
C SER A 32 -0.39 -2.64 7.76
N ALA A 33 -0.84 -1.38 7.70
CA ALA A 33 -1.64 -0.77 8.75
C ALA A 33 -3.02 -1.42 8.81
N ILE A 34 -3.65 -1.66 7.66
CA ILE A 34 -4.94 -2.36 7.56
C ILE A 34 -4.88 -3.76 8.20
N ARG A 35 -3.85 -4.56 7.87
CA ARG A 35 -3.65 -5.87 8.52
C ARG A 35 -3.37 -5.76 10.02
N ALA A 36 -2.69 -4.71 10.46
CA ALA A 36 -2.45 -4.49 11.88
C ALA A 36 -3.77 -4.17 12.60
N ALA A 37 -4.60 -3.33 11.99
CA ALA A 37 -5.95 -3.04 12.45
C ALA A 37 -6.83 -4.30 12.51
N GLU A 38 -6.80 -5.14 11.47
CA GLU A 38 -7.45 -6.45 11.47
C GLU A 38 -7.00 -7.32 12.64
N SER A 39 -5.68 -7.46 12.83
CA SER A 39 -5.08 -8.26 13.91
C SER A 39 -5.45 -7.72 15.30
N ALA A 40 -5.67 -6.41 15.42
CA ALA A 40 -6.15 -5.74 16.62
C ALA A 40 -7.68 -5.86 16.82
N GLY A 41 -8.40 -6.53 15.92
CA GLY A 41 -9.84 -6.78 16.03
C GLY A 41 -10.73 -5.70 15.37
N SER A 42 -10.16 -4.75 14.62
CA SER A 42 -10.92 -3.72 13.90
C SER A 42 -11.88 -4.36 12.89
N ARG A 43 -13.16 -3.97 12.93
CA ARG A 43 -14.16 -4.45 11.96
C ARG A 43 -13.83 -3.98 10.54
N TYR A 44 -13.38 -2.74 10.41
CA TYR A 44 -13.00 -2.15 9.14
C TYR A 44 -11.69 -2.77 8.65
N GLY A 45 -10.74 -3.03 9.56
CA GLY A 45 -9.53 -3.79 9.24
C GLY A 45 -9.86 -5.14 8.57
N ARG A 46 -10.79 -5.92 9.14
CA ARG A 46 -11.25 -7.19 8.53
C ARG A 46 -11.88 -7.00 7.16
N GLN A 47 -12.74 -6.00 6.98
CA GLN A 47 -13.41 -5.73 5.69
C GLN A 47 -12.39 -5.33 4.61
N ALA A 48 -11.53 -4.37 4.92
CA ALA A 48 -10.49 -3.90 4.02
C ALA A 48 -9.45 -4.99 3.69
N SER A 49 -9.06 -5.81 4.66
CA SER A 49 -8.20 -6.98 4.42
C SER A 49 -8.84 -7.96 3.45
N ALA A 50 -10.14 -8.25 3.59
CA ALA A 50 -10.85 -9.15 2.68
C ALA A 50 -10.92 -8.56 1.25
N GLU A 51 -11.13 -7.26 1.10
CA GLU A 51 -11.09 -6.57 -0.19
C GLU A 51 -9.72 -6.69 -0.85
N LEU A 52 -8.64 -6.41 -0.10
CA LEU A 52 -7.26 -6.52 -0.59
C LEU A 52 -6.91 -7.95 -1.01
N ILE A 53 -7.26 -8.95 -0.20
CA ILE A 53 -6.98 -10.36 -0.48
C ILE A 53 -7.75 -10.82 -1.72
N THR A 54 -9.07 -10.59 -1.75
CA THR A 54 -9.91 -11.06 -2.86
C THR A 54 -9.54 -10.40 -4.19
N PHE A 55 -9.19 -9.11 -4.18
CA PHE A 55 -8.70 -8.43 -5.37
C PHE A 55 -7.39 -9.06 -5.86
N PHE A 56 -6.44 -9.27 -4.95
CA PHE A 56 -5.14 -9.79 -5.36
C PHE A 56 -5.20 -11.25 -5.82
N ASP A 57 -6.01 -12.09 -5.16
CA ASP A 57 -6.30 -13.46 -5.59
C ASP A 57 -6.92 -13.50 -6.98
N PHE A 58 -7.84 -12.58 -7.28
CA PHE A 58 -8.40 -12.41 -8.61
C PHE A 58 -7.32 -12.08 -9.65
N ILE A 59 -6.46 -11.09 -9.37
CA ILE A 59 -5.37 -10.70 -10.28
C ILE A 59 -4.40 -11.86 -10.52
N LEU A 60 -4.00 -12.58 -9.46
CA LEU A 60 -3.12 -13.75 -9.59
C LEU A 60 -3.77 -14.88 -10.40
N ALA A 61 -5.07 -15.11 -10.23
CA ALA A 61 -5.81 -16.09 -11.01
C ALA A 61 -5.84 -15.71 -12.50
N LYS A 62 -6.04 -14.42 -12.81
CA LYS A 62 -5.99 -13.91 -14.19
C LYS A 62 -4.59 -14.03 -14.78
N LEU A 63 -3.55 -13.63 -14.06
CA LEU A 63 -2.15 -13.71 -14.52
C LEU A 63 -1.68 -15.13 -14.88
N ARG A 64 -2.23 -16.15 -14.20
CA ARG A 64 -1.86 -17.56 -14.37
C ARG A 64 -2.76 -18.33 -15.32
N SER A 65 -3.81 -17.69 -15.85
CA SER A 65 -4.73 -18.35 -16.76
C SER A 65 -4.01 -18.72 -18.07
N PRO A 66 -4.29 -19.88 -18.67
CA PRO A 66 -3.80 -20.17 -20.02
C PRO A 66 -4.54 -19.36 -21.11
N HIS A 67 -5.61 -18.63 -20.77
CA HIS A 67 -6.46 -17.94 -21.74
C HIS A 67 -6.16 -16.44 -21.83
N ALA A 68 -5.87 -15.95 -23.03
CA ALA A 68 -5.60 -14.52 -23.27
C ALA A 68 -6.79 -13.61 -22.88
N ALA A 69 -8.03 -14.10 -22.96
CA ALA A 69 -9.20 -13.34 -22.53
C ALA A 69 -9.19 -13.04 -21.02
N ASP A 70 -8.69 -13.98 -20.19
CA ASP A 70 -8.54 -13.75 -18.76
C ASP A 70 -7.46 -12.71 -18.46
N HIS A 71 -6.40 -12.65 -19.27
CA HIS A 71 -5.37 -11.62 -19.15
C HIS A 71 -5.93 -10.23 -19.40
N ALA A 72 -6.75 -10.08 -20.46
CA ALA A 72 -7.40 -8.81 -20.76
C ALA A 72 -8.29 -8.33 -19.60
N VAL A 73 -9.07 -9.25 -19.00
CA VAL A 73 -9.91 -8.95 -17.82
C VAL A 73 -9.07 -8.56 -16.60
N GLY A 74 -7.93 -9.22 -16.38
CA GLY A 74 -7.02 -8.88 -15.29
C GLY A 74 -6.37 -7.50 -15.47
N GLU A 75 -5.93 -7.19 -16.69
CA GLU A 75 -5.39 -5.86 -17.02
C GLU A 75 -6.45 -4.77 -16.89
N GLU A 76 -7.66 -4.99 -17.43
CA GLU A 76 -8.80 -4.07 -17.30
C GLU A 76 -9.12 -3.76 -15.84
N SER A 77 -9.07 -4.77 -14.96
CA SER A 77 -9.35 -4.59 -13.53
C SER A 77 -8.35 -3.67 -12.82
N LEU A 78 -7.12 -3.53 -13.34
CA LEU A 78 -6.12 -2.59 -12.82
C LEU A 78 -6.30 -1.16 -13.38
N GLN A 79 -7.13 -0.97 -14.40
CA GLN A 79 -7.42 0.36 -14.95
C GLN A 79 -8.35 1.18 -14.06
N HIS A 80 -9.01 0.56 -13.08
CA HIS A 80 -9.87 1.26 -12.12
C HIS A 80 -9.07 2.08 -11.08
N PHE A 81 -7.73 2.04 -11.11
CA PHE A 81 -6.83 2.77 -10.20
C PHE A 81 -6.69 4.26 -10.51
N HIS A 82 -7.82 4.94 -10.72
CA HIS A 82 -7.88 6.40 -10.75
C HIS A 82 -7.69 6.97 -9.34
N GLU A 83 -7.00 8.10 -9.24
CA GLU A 83 -6.71 8.79 -7.97
C GLU A 83 -8.00 9.16 -7.21
N ILE A 84 -8.10 8.75 -5.95
CA ILE A 84 -9.21 9.15 -5.06
C ILE A 84 -8.78 10.38 -4.26
N GLY A 85 -8.85 11.55 -4.89
CA GLY A 85 -8.60 12.84 -4.23
C GLY A 85 -9.57 13.17 -3.08
N ASN A 86 -10.58 12.33 -2.84
CA ASN A 86 -11.56 12.50 -1.76
C ASN A 86 -10.99 12.23 -0.36
N THR A 87 -9.86 11.51 -0.23
CA THR A 87 -9.25 11.22 1.08
C THR A 87 -8.40 12.37 1.65
N ARG A 88 -7.94 13.28 0.78
CA ARG A 88 -6.96 14.35 1.10
C ARG A 88 -5.64 13.81 1.67
N LEU A 89 -5.28 12.58 1.31
CA LEU A 89 -4.00 11.95 1.63
C LEU A 89 -3.10 11.99 0.40
N GLY A 90 -1.79 12.01 0.59
CA GLY A 90 -0.83 11.98 -0.51
C GLY A 90 0.11 13.19 -0.55
N MET A 91 0.63 13.47 -1.74
CA MET A 91 1.74 14.40 -1.96
C MET A 91 1.39 15.67 -2.75
N SER A 92 0.15 15.89 -3.21
CA SER A 92 -0.15 17.07 -4.04
C SER A 92 -0.21 18.36 -3.21
N ALA A 93 0.51 19.39 -3.68
CA ALA A 93 0.54 20.70 -3.04
C ALA A 93 -0.65 21.59 -3.45
N ALA A 94 -1.27 21.33 -4.61
CA ALA A 94 -2.42 22.08 -5.14
C ALA A 94 -3.11 21.29 -6.26
N GLY A 95 -4.20 20.59 -5.96
CA GLY A 95 -5.06 19.96 -6.98
C GLY A 95 -4.39 18.83 -7.76
N THR A 96 -5.19 17.86 -8.17
CA THR A 96 -4.75 16.64 -8.83
C THR A 96 -4.66 16.88 -10.34
N ASP A 97 -3.61 17.58 -10.79
CA ASP A 97 -3.24 17.61 -12.21
C ASP A 97 -2.15 16.57 -12.49
N GLY A 98 -2.50 15.31 -12.25
CA GLY A 98 -1.73 14.11 -12.57
C GLY A 98 -2.33 13.30 -13.73
N HIS A 99 -3.13 13.92 -14.59
CA HIS A 99 -3.99 13.24 -15.57
C HIS A 99 -3.25 12.39 -16.63
N GLY A 100 -1.92 12.52 -16.77
CA GLY A 100 -1.14 11.80 -17.79
C GLY A 100 -0.54 10.45 -17.37
N ALA A 101 -0.44 10.17 -16.06
CA ALA A 101 0.23 8.95 -15.56
C ALA A 101 -0.74 7.81 -15.24
N ALA A 102 -1.97 8.12 -14.84
CA ALA A 102 -2.97 7.14 -14.40
C ALA A 102 -3.43 6.22 -15.54
N GLU A 103 -3.62 6.73 -16.76
CA GLU A 103 -4.11 5.96 -17.92
C GLU A 103 -3.15 4.85 -18.38
N LYS A 104 -1.90 4.86 -17.89
CA LYS A 104 -0.90 3.81 -18.16
C LYS A 104 -0.53 3.00 -16.93
N LEU A 105 -0.94 3.42 -15.73
CA LEU A 105 -0.50 2.80 -14.49
C LEU A 105 -0.97 1.34 -14.39
N GLY A 106 -2.23 1.07 -14.72
CA GLY A 106 -2.78 -0.29 -14.70
C GLY A 106 -2.03 -1.24 -15.65
N THR A 107 -1.74 -0.78 -16.87
CA THR A 107 -0.98 -1.55 -17.86
C THR A 107 0.48 -1.76 -17.45
N VAL A 108 1.12 -0.76 -16.82
CA VAL A 108 2.48 -0.90 -16.28
C VAL A 108 2.50 -1.92 -15.15
N ILE A 109 1.58 -1.83 -14.18
CA ILE A 109 1.44 -2.82 -13.10
C ILE A 109 1.22 -4.21 -13.70
N TRP A 110 0.31 -4.33 -14.67
CA TRP A 110 0.01 -5.61 -15.32
C TRP A 110 1.25 -6.21 -15.99
N ALA A 111 1.97 -5.44 -16.81
CA ALA A 111 3.17 -5.90 -17.51
C ALA A 111 4.28 -6.35 -16.53
N GLU A 112 4.45 -5.61 -15.44
CA GLU A 112 5.43 -5.91 -14.40
C GLU A 112 5.05 -7.17 -13.62
N LEU A 113 3.79 -7.31 -13.21
CA LEU A 113 3.30 -8.54 -12.56
C LEU A 113 3.38 -9.75 -13.52
N PHE A 114 3.02 -9.56 -14.79
CA PHE A 114 3.02 -10.61 -15.79
C PHE A 114 4.42 -11.14 -16.08
N SER A 115 5.41 -10.24 -16.21
CA SER A 115 6.81 -10.61 -16.44
C SER A 115 7.54 -11.08 -15.17
N ASN A 116 6.96 -10.88 -13.98
CA ASN A 116 7.60 -11.25 -12.73
C ASN A 116 7.45 -12.78 -12.45
N PRO A 117 8.56 -13.53 -12.39
CA PRO A 117 8.51 -14.97 -12.13
C PRO A 117 7.89 -15.32 -10.77
N LEU A 118 7.94 -14.42 -9.78
CA LEU A 118 7.31 -14.62 -8.46
C LEU A 118 5.77 -14.62 -8.53
N CYS A 119 5.18 -14.00 -9.55
CA CYS A 119 3.73 -14.02 -9.81
C CYS A 119 3.33 -15.27 -10.59
N GLN A 120 4.18 -15.72 -11.51
CA GLN A 120 3.95 -16.85 -12.41
C GLN A 120 4.14 -18.22 -11.75
N GLN A 121 4.98 -18.32 -10.73
CA GLN A 121 5.23 -19.59 -10.05
C GLN A 121 4.05 -20.02 -9.17
N ALA A 122 3.80 -21.34 -9.11
CA ALA A 122 2.74 -21.95 -8.31
C ALA A 122 2.87 -21.67 -6.80
N VAL A 123 4.08 -21.32 -6.33
CA VAL A 123 4.28 -20.80 -5.00
C VAL A 123 4.25 -19.28 -5.09
N ALA A 124 3.04 -18.72 -4.90
CA ALA A 124 2.81 -17.29 -4.85
C ALA A 124 3.65 -16.69 -3.70
N VAL A 125 4.90 -16.29 -3.94
CA VAL A 125 5.69 -15.56 -2.93
C VAL A 125 5.09 -14.17 -2.77
N LEU A 126 4.69 -13.58 -3.91
CA LEU A 126 3.95 -12.34 -4.00
C LEU A 126 2.43 -12.65 -3.87
N LYS A 127 1.84 -12.26 -2.74
CA LYS A 127 0.44 -12.60 -2.38
C LYS A 127 -0.42 -11.40 -2.02
N PHE A 128 0.18 -10.22 -1.89
CA PHE A 128 -0.52 -9.07 -1.37
C PHE A 128 -0.11 -7.78 -2.07
N VAL A 129 -1.01 -6.79 -2.03
CA VAL A 129 -0.81 -5.46 -2.63
C VAL A 129 0.46 -4.78 -2.12
N GLU A 130 0.79 -4.91 -0.82
CA GLU A 130 2.01 -4.33 -0.25
C GLU A 130 3.31 -4.97 -0.75
N ASP A 131 3.25 -6.12 -1.42
CA ASP A 131 4.46 -6.71 -1.99
C ASP A 131 4.86 -5.99 -3.29
N ILE A 132 3.91 -5.37 -3.99
CA ILE A 132 4.12 -4.71 -5.30
C ILE A 132 5.30 -3.72 -5.27
N PRO A 133 5.40 -2.78 -4.31
CA PRO A 133 6.47 -1.77 -4.30
C PRO A 133 7.87 -2.37 -4.13
N VAL A 134 7.97 -3.62 -3.66
CA VAL A 134 9.24 -4.34 -3.50
C VAL A 134 9.82 -4.80 -4.83
N PHE A 135 8.97 -5.05 -5.83
CA PHE A 135 9.35 -5.69 -7.10
C PHE A 135 9.03 -4.88 -8.35
N VAL A 136 8.05 -3.97 -8.30
CA VAL A 136 7.64 -3.17 -9.45
C VAL A 136 8.24 -1.77 -9.37
N ASP A 137 8.95 -1.37 -10.43
CA ASP A 137 9.56 -0.05 -10.53
C ASP A 137 8.50 1.05 -10.61
N ASP A 138 8.90 2.27 -10.24
CA ASP A 138 8.04 3.47 -10.20
C ASP A 138 6.77 3.40 -9.34
N ILE A 139 6.57 2.32 -8.58
CA ILE A 139 5.55 2.23 -7.53
C ILE A 139 6.17 2.57 -6.18
N ASP A 140 5.81 3.75 -5.68
CA ASP A 140 6.18 4.24 -4.35
C ASP A 140 4.92 4.41 -3.47
N LYS A 141 5.08 5.02 -2.30
CA LYS A 141 4.05 5.20 -1.27
C LYS A 141 2.75 5.85 -1.74
N ASP A 142 2.81 6.79 -2.69
CA ASP A 142 1.65 7.53 -3.18
C ASP A 142 0.75 6.59 -3.98
N ILE A 143 1.32 5.97 -5.02
CA ILE A 143 0.66 4.96 -5.84
C ILE A 143 0.17 3.78 -5.01
N THR A 144 0.97 3.31 -4.04
CA THR A 144 0.55 2.20 -3.16
C THR A 144 -0.67 2.61 -2.33
N SER A 145 -0.67 3.83 -1.78
CA SER A 145 -1.80 4.37 -1.04
C SER A 145 -3.05 4.49 -1.89
N ASP A 146 -2.91 4.99 -3.13
CA ASP A 146 -4.03 5.17 -4.05
C ASP A 146 -4.65 3.84 -4.47
N ILE A 147 -3.82 2.87 -4.87
CA ILE A 147 -4.26 1.50 -5.17
C ILE A 147 -4.99 0.90 -3.97
N THR A 148 -4.41 1.06 -2.77
CA THR A 148 -5.02 0.54 -1.54
C THR A 148 -6.37 1.20 -1.29
N ALA A 149 -6.44 2.54 -1.34
CA ALA A 149 -7.68 3.29 -1.16
C ALA A 149 -8.76 2.88 -2.16
N ARG A 150 -8.36 2.60 -3.41
CA ARG A 150 -9.27 2.22 -4.49
C ARG A 150 -9.85 0.83 -4.31
N ILE A 151 -9.03 -0.13 -3.89
CA ILE A 151 -9.48 -1.48 -3.56
C ILE A 151 -10.38 -1.46 -2.32
N VAL A 152 -10.00 -0.71 -1.28
CA VAL A 152 -10.74 -0.68 0.00
C VAL A 152 -11.84 0.38 0.07
N PHE A 153 -12.25 0.89 -1.09
CA PHE A 153 -13.17 2.03 -1.18
C PHE A 153 -14.51 1.76 -0.47
N ASP A 154 -15.06 0.55 -0.59
CA ASP A 154 -16.33 0.20 0.05
C ASP A 154 -16.21 0.23 1.59
N THR A 155 -15.12 -0.32 2.15
CA THR A 155 -14.80 -0.17 3.57
C THR A 155 -14.71 1.31 4.00
N LEU A 156 -14.05 2.16 3.21
CA LEU A 156 -13.91 3.60 3.53
C LEU A 156 -15.25 4.34 3.47
N VAL A 157 -16.13 3.99 2.52
CA VAL A 157 -17.50 4.53 2.45
C VAL A 157 -18.30 4.09 3.68
N ASN A 158 -18.28 2.80 4.01
CA ASN A 158 -18.99 2.26 5.17
C ASN A 158 -18.53 2.93 6.47
N PHE A 159 -17.22 3.10 6.63
CA PHE A 159 -16.64 3.86 7.75
C PHE A 159 -17.10 5.32 7.77
N THR A 160 -17.07 5.99 6.61
CA THR A 160 -17.50 7.39 6.49
C THR A 160 -18.96 7.57 6.89
N GLN A 161 -19.85 6.70 6.42
CA GLN A 161 -21.27 6.75 6.76
C GLN A 161 -21.53 6.45 8.24
N ASP A 162 -20.76 5.55 8.85
CA ASP A 162 -20.80 5.33 10.30
C ASP A 162 -20.34 6.57 11.08
N MET A 163 -19.35 7.30 10.58
CA MET A 163 -18.91 8.56 11.18
C MET A 163 -19.93 9.68 11.00
N MET A 164 -20.63 9.76 9.86
CA MET A 164 -21.73 10.72 9.67
C MET A 164 -22.87 10.47 10.66
N ARG A 165 -23.21 9.19 10.92
CA ARG A 165 -24.17 8.82 11.98
C ARG A 165 -23.70 9.18 13.39
N ALA A 166 -22.41 9.01 13.68
CA ALA A 166 -21.83 9.31 14.99
C ALA A 166 -21.59 10.81 15.23
N HIS A 167 -21.37 11.57 14.16
CA HIS A 167 -21.08 13.00 14.16
C HIS A 167 -22.00 13.72 13.16
N PRO A 168 -23.27 13.98 13.53
CA PRO A 168 -24.26 14.60 12.64
C PRO A 168 -23.84 15.97 12.08
N GLU A 169 -22.86 16.63 12.71
CA GLU A 169 -22.25 17.87 12.21
C GLU A 169 -21.67 17.72 10.80
N LEU A 170 -21.25 16.51 10.40
CA LEU A 170 -20.77 16.17 9.06
C LEU A 170 -21.83 16.37 7.96
N GLU A 171 -23.11 16.37 8.32
CA GLU A 171 -24.24 16.60 7.41
C GLU A 171 -24.96 17.93 7.68
N ALA A 172 -24.75 18.54 8.85
CA ALA A 172 -25.54 19.68 9.29
C ALA A 172 -25.28 20.98 8.51
N LYS A 173 -24.04 21.20 8.05
CA LYS A 173 -23.63 22.46 7.43
C LYS A 173 -23.79 22.49 5.91
N ARG A 174 -23.73 21.33 5.26
CA ARG A 174 -23.70 21.22 3.79
C ARG A 174 -24.49 19.99 3.34
N PRO A 175 -25.09 20.01 2.14
CA PRO A 175 -25.69 18.82 1.55
C PRO A 175 -24.66 17.69 1.45
N VAL A 176 -25.13 16.45 1.57
CA VAL A 176 -24.31 15.28 1.23
C VAL A 176 -23.96 15.32 -0.26
N ALA A 177 -22.69 15.04 -0.56
CA ALA A 177 -22.20 14.94 -1.92
C ALA A 177 -22.46 13.53 -2.44
N LYS A 178 -23.11 13.44 -3.60
CA LYS A 178 -23.29 12.18 -4.32
C LYS A 178 -22.10 11.88 -5.19
N LEU A 179 -21.46 10.73 -4.96
CA LEU A 179 -20.35 10.25 -5.77
C LEU A 179 -20.76 8.97 -6.50
N ARG A 180 -20.73 9.01 -7.84
CA ARG A 180 -20.83 7.82 -8.69
C ARG A 180 -19.44 7.30 -9.00
N THR A 181 -19.21 6.04 -8.69
CA THR A 181 -17.92 5.37 -8.89
C THR A 181 -18.14 3.86 -8.89
N ASP A 182 -17.16 3.09 -9.36
CA ASP A 182 -17.15 1.65 -9.09
C ASP A 182 -16.68 1.37 -7.67
N ARG A 183 -16.94 0.17 -7.17
CA ARG A 183 -16.36 -0.42 -5.94
C ARG A 183 -15.98 -1.86 -6.20
N TRP A 184 -14.98 -2.37 -5.49
CA TRP A 184 -14.62 -3.79 -5.57
C TRP A 184 -15.64 -4.61 -4.79
N ASP A 185 -16.33 -5.54 -5.44
CA ASP A 185 -17.27 -6.46 -4.79
C ASP A 185 -16.59 -7.80 -4.53
N THR A 186 -16.30 -8.07 -3.26
CA THR A 186 -15.61 -9.29 -2.81
C THR A 186 -16.39 -10.57 -3.12
N SER A 187 -17.73 -10.50 -3.19
CA SER A 187 -18.57 -11.67 -3.48
C SER A 187 -18.58 -12.05 -4.95
N ARG A 188 -18.43 -11.05 -5.84
CA ARG A 188 -18.41 -11.22 -7.29
C ARG A 188 -17.00 -11.28 -7.87
N ALA A 189 -16.00 -10.89 -7.09
CA ALA A 189 -14.64 -10.63 -7.54
C ALA A 189 -14.63 -9.74 -8.80
N ALA A 190 -15.36 -8.61 -8.73
CA ALA A 190 -15.53 -7.69 -9.85
C ALA A 190 -15.75 -6.26 -9.36
N TRP A 191 -15.40 -5.29 -10.20
CA TRP A 191 -15.82 -3.90 -10.04
C TRP A 191 -17.30 -3.74 -10.34
N VAL A 192 -18.04 -3.07 -9.46
CA VAL A 192 -19.47 -2.80 -9.63
C VAL A 192 -19.75 -1.32 -9.43
N SER A 193 -20.51 -0.73 -10.35
CA SER A 193 -20.91 0.67 -10.25
C SER A 193 -21.85 0.90 -9.07
N THR A 194 -21.60 1.99 -8.33
CA THR A 194 -22.36 2.39 -7.16
C THR A 194 -22.50 3.92 -7.10
N GLU A 195 -23.51 4.39 -6.36
CA GLU A 195 -23.68 5.79 -5.98
C GLU A 195 -23.67 5.84 -4.45
N VAL A 196 -22.82 6.71 -3.88
CA VAL A 196 -22.65 6.83 -2.43
C VAL A 196 -22.81 8.27 -1.98
N ASP A 197 -23.35 8.45 -0.78
CA ASP A 197 -23.45 9.74 -0.11
C ASP A 197 -22.25 9.94 0.82
N LEU A 198 -21.58 11.08 0.69
CA LEU A 198 -20.39 11.47 1.46
C LEU A 198 -20.55 12.89 2.03
N PRO A 199 -19.86 13.23 3.14
CA PRO A 199 -19.79 14.62 3.58
C PRO A 199 -19.09 15.48 2.53
N GLU A 200 -19.49 16.73 2.42
CA GLU A 200 -18.83 17.69 1.52
C GLU A 200 -17.91 18.63 2.31
N ALA A 201 -16.65 18.74 1.90
CA ALA A 201 -15.72 19.71 2.45
C ALA A 201 -14.96 20.39 1.29
N ASP A 202 -14.83 21.72 1.36
CA ASP A 202 -14.17 22.52 0.31
C ASP A 202 -14.75 22.24 -1.10
N GLY A 203 -16.08 22.12 -1.19
CA GLY A 203 -16.82 21.90 -2.45
C GLY A 203 -16.57 20.54 -3.10
N LYS A 204 -15.99 19.57 -2.38
CA LYS A 204 -15.70 18.23 -2.89
C LYS A 204 -16.18 17.16 -1.91
N PRO A 205 -16.57 15.96 -2.40
CA PRO A 205 -16.85 14.83 -1.54
C PRO A 205 -15.62 14.46 -0.71
N LEU A 206 -15.82 14.15 0.56
CA LEU A 206 -14.78 13.80 1.52
C LEU A 206 -14.95 12.35 1.96
N LEU A 207 -13.92 11.55 1.77
CA LEU A 207 -13.86 10.17 2.24
C LEU A 207 -13.02 10.13 3.53
N LEU A 208 -13.64 9.74 4.64
CA LEU A 208 -12.97 9.67 5.92
C LEU A 208 -12.14 8.38 6.00
N VAL A 209 -10.96 8.48 6.61
CA VAL A 209 -10.02 7.37 6.73
C VAL A 209 -9.79 7.05 8.20
N PRO A 210 -9.92 5.79 8.65
CA PRO A 210 -9.59 5.38 10.01
C PRO A 210 -8.15 5.75 10.38
N LYS A 211 -7.91 6.21 11.62
CA LYS A 211 -6.56 6.56 12.07
C LYS A 211 -5.58 5.38 12.04
N ASP A 212 -6.08 4.16 12.22
CA ASP A 212 -5.30 2.92 12.21
C ASP A 212 -5.00 2.39 10.80
N PHE A 213 -5.50 3.04 9.74
CA PHE A 213 -5.21 2.67 8.34
C PHE A 213 -4.03 3.44 7.74
N VAL A 214 -3.60 4.53 8.39
CA VAL A 214 -2.62 5.46 7.81
C VAL A 214 -1.24 5.34 8.44
N ASN A 215 -0.23 5.66 7.65
CA ASN A 215 1.14 5.82 8.10
C ASN A 215 1.86 6.92 7.28
N PHE A 216 3.02 7.41 7.74
CA PHE A 216 3.82 8.41 7.00
C PHE A 216 4.69 7.81 5.89
N LYS A 217 4.75 6.47 5.83
CA LYS A 217 5.50 5.65 4.88
C LYS A 217 4.72 4.35 4.65
N ILE A 218 5.00 3.65 3.56
CA ILE A 218 4.60 2.25 3.40
C ILE A 218 5.63 1.35 4.07
N GLU A 219 5.18 0.39 4.87
CA GLU A 219 6.08 -0.47 5.64
C GLU A 219 6.88 -1.43 4.73
N MET A 220 6.25 -1.94 3.69
CA MET A 220 6.87 -2.79 2.68
C MET A 220 7.61 -1.96 1.63
N SER A 221 8.89 -1.69 1.87
CA SER A 221 9.74 -0.94 0.94
C SER A 221 10.82 -1.79 0.28
N PHE A 222 11.03 -1.54 -1.02
CA PHE A 222 12.12 -2.09 -1.83
C PHE A 222 13.48 -2.04 -1.11
N GLY A 223 13.85 -0.86 -0.63
CA GLY A 223 15.19 -0.62 -0.09
C GLY A 223 15.46 -1.38 1.21
N GLN A 224 14.46 -1.51 2.08
CA GLN A 224 14.59 -2.25 3.33
C GLN A 224 14.59 -3.75 3.08
N TYR A 225 13.75 -4.24 2.17
CA TYR A 225 13.73 -5.66 1.78
C TYR A 225 15.08 -6.13 1.23
N LEU A 226 15.66 -5.38 0.28
CA LEU A 226 16.98 -5.70 -0.25
C LEU A 226 18.03 -5.73 0.88
N GLN A 227 18.08 -4.68 1.69
CA GLN A 227 19.15 -4.49 2.66
C GLN A 227 19.08 -5.44 3.85
N VAL A 228 17.89 -5.73 4.35
CA VAL A 228 17.73 -6.47 5.61
C VAL A 228 17.58 -7.96 5.33
N PRO A 229 16.43 -8.50 4.92
CA PRO A 229 16.24 -9.94 4.76
C PRO A 229 17.00 -10.52 3.58
N LEU A 230 16.94 -9.92 2.38
CA LEU A 230 17.47 -10.55 1.17
C LEU A 230 19.00 -10.68 1.21
N LEU A 231 19.72 -9.58 1.47
CA LEU A 231 21.17 -9.64 1.62
C LEU A 231 21.60 -10.46 2.86
N SER A 232 20.78 -10.57 3.91
CA SER A 232 21.09 -11.48 5.03
C SER A 232 21.08 -12.94 4.57
N GLU A 233 20.09 -13.35 3.77
CA GLU A 233 20.04 -14.71 3.23
C GLU A 233 21.21 -14.98 2.29
N ILE A 234 21.55 -14.05 1.40
CA ILE A 234 22.73 -14.18 0.52
C ILE A 234 24.03 -14.30 1.33
N GLN A 235 24.19 -13.51 2.40
CA GLN A 235 25.35 -13.64 3.30
C GLN A 235 25.41 -15.00 4.02
N SER A 236 24.25 -15.61 4.27
CA SER A 236 24.17 -16.90 4.97
C SER A 236 24.68 -18.06 4.10
N GLU A 237 24.63 -17.91 2.77
CA GLU A 237 25.07 -18.90 1.77
C GLU A 237 26.59 -18.93 1.61
N ASP A 238 27.26 -17.78 1.63
CA ASP A 238 28.71 -17.67 1.43
C ASP A 238 29.44 -17.38 2.73
N LYS A 239 29.66 -18.43 3.52
CA LYS A 239 30.42 -18.39 4.78
C LYS A 239 31.84 -18.91 4.56
N ILE A 240 32.79 -18.24 5.19
CA ILE A 240 34.20 -18.63 5.24
C ILE A 240 34.63 -18.90 6.69
N VAL A 241 35.59 -19.79 6.85
CA VAL A 241 36.28 -20.01 8.12
C VAL A 241 37.50 -19.11 8.15
N VAL A 242 37.65 -18.31 9.21
CA VAL A 242 38.82 -17.46 9.43
C VAL A 242 39.44 -17.76 10.78
N LYS A 243 40.78 -17.75 10.86
CA LYS A 243 41.49 -17.84 12.14
C LYS A 243 41.42 -16.50 12.86
N ARG A 244 40.97 -16.50 14.11
CA ARG A 244 41.01 -15.35 15.02
C ARG A 244 41.74 -15.78 16.29
N GLY A 245 43.03 -15.45 16.38
CA GLY A 245 43.88 -15.98 17.44
C GLY A 245 44.09 -17.50 17.28
N LYS A 246 43.77 -18.28 18.33
CA LYS A 246 43.83 -19.75 18.31
C LYS A 246 42.52 -20.42 17.85
N GLU A 247 41.45 -19.65 17.63
CA GLU A 247 40.13 -20.19 17.30
C GLU A 247 39.80 -20.00 15.82
N ASN A 248 38.98 -20.92 15.29
CA ASN A 248 38.37 -20.81 13.97
C ASN A 248 36.97 -20.22 14.12
N VAL A 249 36.68 -19.14 13.39
CA VAL A 249 35.39 -18.46 13.41
C VAL A 249 34.76 -18.55 12.02
N VAL A 250 33.50 -18.97 11.96
CA VAL A 250 32.70 -18.95 10.73
C VAL A 250 32.05 -17.58 10.59
N ARG A 251 32.24 -16.91 9.45
CA ARG A 251 31.61 -15.61 9.15
C ARG A 251 31.22 -15.50 7.68
N PRO A 252 30.28 -14.62 7.30
CA PRO A 252 30.03 -14.30 5.91
C PRO A 252 31.30 -13.81 5.20
N ARG A 253 31.53 -14.26 3.96
CA ARG A 253 32.66 -13.82 3.11
C ARG A 253 32.63 -12.33 2.85
N TYR A 254 31.43 -11.83 2.53
CA TYR A 254 31.20 -10.43 2.19
C TYR A 254 30.27 -9.78 3.21
N SER A 255 30.56 -8.53 3.56
CA SER A 255 29.58 -7.65 4.21
C SER A 255 28.47 -7.26 3.23
N LYS A 256 27.30 -6.84 3.73
CA LYS A 256 26.22 -6.31 2.88
C LYS A 256 26.67 -5.11 2.02
N LYS A 257 27.60 -4.31 2.52
CA LYS A 257 28.20 -3.19 1.77
C LYS A 257 29.02 -3.69 0.58
N GLN A 258 29.80 -4.77 0.76
CA GLN A 258 30.55 -5.40 -0.32
C GLN A 258 29.65 -6.17 -1.30
N LEU A 259 28.59 -6.83 -0.82
CA LEU A 259 27.64 -7.49 -1.73
C LEU A 259 27.05 -6.48 -2.72
N LYS A 260 26.64 -5.29 -2.26
CA LYS A 260 26.09 -4.24 -3.12
C LYS A 260 27.04 -3.73 -4.22
N THR A 261 28.35 -3.95 -4.11
CA THR A 261 29.32 -3.58 -5.16
C THR A 261 29.51 -4.68 -6.20
N ILE A 262 29.03 -5.90 -5.93
CA ILE A 262 29.02 -7.01 -6.88
C ILE A 262 27.83 -6.77 -7.82
N SER A 263 28.07 -6.73 -9.13
CA SER A 263 27.04 -6.43 -10.14
C SER A 263 25.79 -7.30 -10.01
N LYS A 264 25.94 -8.57 -9.61
CA LYS A 264 24.83 -9.51 -9.37
C LYS A 264 23.88 -9.06 -8.25
N TYR A 265 24.39 -8.38 -7.23
CA TYR A 265 23.62 -7.95 -6.05
C TYR A 265 23.50 -6.42 -5.97
N ALA A 266 23.69 -5.73 -7.10
CA ALA A 266 23.53 -4.29 -7.20
C ALA A 266 22.11 -3.88 -6.79
N ARG A 267 21.96 -2.65 -6.30
CA ARG A 267 20.65 -2.15 -5.87
C ARG A 267 19.73 -2.01 -7.08
N GLY A 268 18.65 -2.79 -7.11
CA GLY A 268 17.56 -2.67 -8.09
C GLY A 268 16.47 -3.69 -7.81
N ARG A 269 15.23 -3.42 -8.24
CA ARG A 269 14.10 -4.34 -8.04
C ARG A 269 14.29 -5.66 -8.78
N LYS A 270 14.97 -5.65 -9.93
CA LYS A 270 15.45 -6.87 -10.60
C LYS A 270 16.24 -7.81 -9.67
N THR A 271 17.11 -7.26 -8.81
CA THR A 271 17.87 -8.06 -7.83
C THR A 271 16.95 -8.70 -6.81
N ASN A 272 15.93 -7.97 -6.33
CA ASN A 272 14.92 -8.55 -5.45
C ASN A 272 14.23 -9.70 -6.14
N THR A 273 13.70 -9.50 -7.34
CA THR A 273 12.98 -10.53 -8.08
C THR A 273 13.85 -11.78 -8.30
N VAL A 274 15.04 -11.62 -8.88
CA VAL A 274 15.92 -12.74 -9.26
C VAL A 274 16.44 -13.50 -8.05
N GLU A 275 16.90 -12.82 -7.00
CA GLU A 275 17.49 -13.50 -5.84
C GLU A 275 16.41 -14.08 -4.92
N THR A 276 15.25 -13.43 -4.77
CA THR A 276 14.12 -14.01 -4.04
C THR A 276 13.64 -15.29 -4.72
N GLU A 277 13.50 -15.28 -6.05
CA GLU A 277 13.12 -16.47 -6.82
C GLU A 277 14.16 -17.58 -6.68
N ARG A 278 15.45 -17.24 -6.82
CA ARG A 278 16.55 -18.21 -6.68
C ARG A 278 16.56 -18.84 -5.29
N ILE A 279 16.53 -18.03 -4.23
CA ILE A 279 16.57 -18.53 -2.84
C ILE A 279 15.36 -19.41 -2.57
N PHE A 280 14.18 -19.01 -3.05
CA PHE A 280 12.97 -19.81 -2.90
C PHE A 280 13.09 -21.14 -3.65
N ARG A 281 13.48 -21.14 -4.92
CA ARG A 281 13.62 -22.35 -5.75
C ARG A 281 14.69 -23.31 -5.21
N ASP A 282 15.86 -22.78 -4.84
CA ASP A 282 17.02 -23.60 -4.50
C ASP A 282 16.93 -24.12 -3.05
N ARG A 283 16.26 -23.40 -2.14
CA ARG A 283 16.27 -23.70 -0.69
C ARG A 283 14.88 -23.80 -0.05
N GLY A 284 13.80 -23.47 -0.77
CA GLY A 284 12.44 -23.42 -0.22
C GLY A 284 12.21 -22.31 0.80
N VAL A 285 13.07 -21.29 0.85
CA VAL A 285 13.00 -20.22 1.85
C VAL A 285 12.17 -19.04 1.31
N ASP A 286 11.01 -18.79 1.93
CA ASP A 286 10.17 -17.63 1.64
C ASP A 286 10.66 -16.38 2.37
N VAL A 287 11.67 -15.72 1.79
CA VAL A 287 12.28 -14.50 2.33
C VAL A 287 11.28 -13.35 2.42
N LEU A 288 10.37 -13.24 1.45
CA LEU A 288 9.38 -12.16 1.41
C LEU A 288 8.30 -12.36 2.48
N GLY A 289 7.77 -13.57 2.60
CA GLY A 289 6.81 -13.91 3.63
C GLY A 289 7.37 -13.71 5.04
N ALA A 290 8.61 -14.14 5.29
CA ALA A 290 9.29 -13.89 6.57
C ALA A 290 9.47 -12.40 6.85
N TYR A 291 9.87 -11.61 5.84
CA TYR A 291 9.98 -10.16 5.96
C TYR A 291 8.64 -9.50 6.28
N ARG A 292 7.59 -9.82 5.51
CA ARG A 292 6.23 -9.30 5.72
C ARG A 292 5.71 -9.62 7.12
N SER A 293 5.88 -10.87 7.59
CA SER A 293 5.52 -11.26 8.96
C SER A 293 6.30 -10.48 10.01
N SER A 294 7.60 -10.26 9.81
CA SER A 294 8.41 -9.46 10.75
C SER A 294 7.95 -7.99 10.80
N LYS A 295 7.54 -7.43 9.66
CA LYS A 295 6.98 -6.08 9.57
C LYS A 295 5.64 -5.97 10.25
N GLN A 296 4.78 -6.97 10.06
CA GLN A 296 3.47 -7.05 10.68
C GLN A 296 3.57 -7.10 12.21
N ILE A 297 4.48 -7.92 12.75
CA ILE A 297 4.70 -8.04 14.21
C ILE A 297 5.26 -6.75 14.81
N ALA A 298 6.15 -6.07 14.08
CA ALA A 298 6.78 -4.84 14.55
C ALA A 298 5.95 -3.58 14.26
N PHE A 299 4.78 -3.70 13.60
CA PHE A 299 3.98 -2.56 13.21
C PHE A 299 3.37 -1.88 14.43
N LEU A 300 3.54 -0.56 14.52
CA LEU A 300 2.92 0.27 15.54
C LEU A 300 2.09 1.37 14.85
N PRO A 301 0.79 1.50 15.18
CA PRO A 301 -0.02 2.62 14.70
C PRO A 301 0.57 3.96 15.12
N LEU A 302 0.29 5.00 14.33
CA LEU A 302 0.70 6.36 14.68
C LEU A 302 -0.01 6.82 15.95
N THR A 303 0.75 7.44 16.86
CA THR A 303 0.17 8.13 18.01
C THR A 303 -0.50 9.44 17.57
N GLU A 304 -1.41 9.98 18.38
CA GLU A 304 -2.04 11.28 18.12
C GLU A 304 -1.00 12.41 17.95
N GLN A 305 0.11 12.34 18.69
CA GLN A 305 1.21 13.29 18.55
C GLN A 305 1.92 13.16 17.19
N GLN A 306 2.14 11.92 16.71
CA GLN A 306 2.74 11.68 15.40
C GLN A 306 1.80 12.11 14.27
N LEU A 307 0.50 11.78 14.37
CA LEU A 307 -0.51 12.25 13.41
C LEU A 307 -0.51 13.78 13.32
N SER A 308 -0.59 14.47 14.46
CA SER A 308 -0.54 15.93 14.53
C SER A 308 0.74 16.50 13.91
N HIS A 309 1.89 15.87 14.17
CA HIS A 309 3.15 16.24 13.56
C HIS A 309 3.10 16.15 12.03
N TYR A 310 2.66 15.03 11.46
CA TYR A 310 2.62 14.85 10.00
C TYR A 310 1.57 15.71 9.31
N LEU A 311 0.41 15.93 9.94
CA LEU A 311 -0.63 16.85 9.46
C LEU A 311 -0.12 18.29 9.37
N SER A 312 0.74 18.72 10.31
CA SER A 312 1.34 20.06 10.28
C SER A 312 2.31 20.28 9.11
N ARG A 313 2.85 19.21 8.51
CA ARG A 313 3.81 19.30 7.40
C ARG A 313 3.08 19.58 6.09
N ARG A 314 3.73 20.34 5.21
CA ARG A 314 3.23 20.63 3.86
C ARG A 314 3.96 19.79 2.82
N PRO A 315 3.25 19.26 1.81
CA PRO A 315 3.89 18.80 0.60
C PRO A 315 4.75 19.93 0.02
N LYS A 316 5.97 19.61 -0.39
CA LYS A 316 6.80 20.59 -1.11
C LYS A 316 6.15 20.82 -2.47
N ARG A 317 5.98 22.08 -2.90
CA ARG A 317 5.73 22.36 -4.32
C ARG A 317 6.86 21.72 -5.12
N GLN A 318 6.56 20.74 -5.96
CA GLN A 318 7.50 20.33 -6.99
C GLN A 318 7.69 21.57 -7.88
N GLY A 319 8.91 22.09 -7.93
CA GLY A 319 9.25 23.19 -8.81
C GLY A 319 9.17 22.70 -10.25
N PHE A 320 8.51 23.48 -11.10
CA PHE A 320 8.55 23.38 -12.56
C PHE A 320 9.99 23.35 -13.08
#